data_AF-A0A924N8B2-F1
#
_entry.id   AF-A0A924N8B2-F1
#
_cell.length_a   1.000
_cell.length_b   1.000
_cell.length_c   1.000
_cell.angle_alpha   90.00
_cell.angle_beta   90.00
_cell.angle_gamma   90.00
#
_symmetry.space_group_name_H-M   'P 1'
#
loop_
_entity.id
_entity.type
_entity.pdbx_description
1 polymer ?
#
loop_
_entity_poly.entity_id
_entity_poly.type
_entity_poly.pdbx_seq_one_letter_code
_entity_poly.pdbx_strand_id
1 'polypeptide(L)'
;MGKVDGKVHAITSNANFSLKVGQPVTIQITNADDDMTHSFTSAALGVDEKLPPAKNGKPTVKNISITPSKVGEFDWLCTVPCDPYAMATKGMMRGTITVTK
;
A
#
# COMPACT_ATOMS: atom_id res chain seq x y z
N MET A 1 -5.81 -4.91 -13.41
CA MET A 1 -5.51 -3.52 -13.78
C MET A 1 -6.81 -2.87 -14.23
N GLY A 2 -7.43 -2.02 -13.42
CA GLY A 2 -8.65 -1.32 -13.82
C GLY A 2 -8.31 0.13 -14.16
N LYS A 3 -8.77 0.58 -15.32
CA LYS A 3 -8.68 1.98 -15.74
C LYS A 3 -9.92 2.68 -15.20
N VAL A 4 -9.73 3.74 -14.42
CA VAL A 4 -10.78 4.72 -14.13
C VAL A 4 -10.28 5.99 -14.78
N ASP A 5 -10.92 6.53 -15.82
CA ASP A 5 -10.52 7.71 -16.63
C ASP A 5 -9.60 7.54 -17.86
N GLY A 6 -9.03 6.35 -18.08
CA GLY A 6 -8.12 6.11 -19.22
C GLY A 6 -6.63 6.20 -18.87
N LYS A 7 -6.29 6.66 -17.65
CA LYS A 7 -4.97 6.51 -17.04
C LYS A 7 -4.84 5.17 -16.31
N VAL A 8 -3.60 4.70 -16.15
CA VAL A 8 -3.30 3.47 -15.40
C VAL A 8 -3.26 3.81 -13.91
N HIS A 9 -4.43 3.76 -13.27
CA HIS A 9 -4.52 3.77 -11.82
C HIS A 9 -4.13 2.38 -11.32
N ALA A 10 -2.99 2.26 -10.64
CA ALA A 10 -2.56 1.01 -10.04
C ALA A 10 -3.48 0.67 -8.87
N ILE A 11 -4.58 -0.03 -9.15
CA ILE A 11 -5.46 -0.57 -8.11
C ILE A 11 -4.65 -1.58 -7.31
N THR A 12 -4.49 -1.33 -6.00
CA THR A 12 -3.77 -2.22 -5.08
C THR A 12 -4.40 -3.61 -5.15
N SER A 13 -3.66 -4.57 -5.71
CA SER A 13 -4.19 -5.92 -5.95
C SER A 13 -4.42 -6.72 -4.68
N ASN A 14 -4.01 -6.25 -3.50
CA ASN A 14 -4.37 -6.82 -2.21
C ASN A 14 -4.37 -5.74 -1.12
N ALA A 15 -5.37 -4.86 -1.13
CA ALA A 15 -5.53 -3.89 -0.06
C ALA A 15 -5.75 -4.53 1.32
N ASN A 16 -6.16 -5.79 1.37
CA ASN A 16 -6.20 -6.55 2.61
C ASN A 16 -5.33 -7.80 2.46
N PHE A 17 -4.48 -8.07 3.43
CA PHE A 17 -3.60 -9.23 3.40
C PHE A 17 -3.26 -9.68 4.82
N SER A 18 -2.82 -10.94 4.94
CA SER A 18 -2.52 -11.55 6.24
C SER A 18 -1.04 -11.85 6.39
N LEU A 19 -0.55 -11.68 7.62
CA LEU A 19 0.81 -11.97 8.02
C LEU A 19 0.84 -12.95 9.20
N LYS A 20 2.02 -13.52 9.46
CA LYS A 20 2.28 -14.36 10.64
C LYS A 20 3.06 -13.57 11.68
N VAL A 21 2.60 -13.62 12.92
CA VAL A 21 3.29 -13.00 14.06
C VAL A 21 4.68 -13.64 14.23
N GLY A 22 5.68 -12.82 14.52
CA GLY A 22 7.06 -13.25 14.74
C GLY A 22 7.82 -13.67 13.48
N GLN A 23 7.18 -13.70 12.30
CA GLN A 23 7.85 -14.03 11.05
C GLN A 23 8.26 -12.76 10.30
N PRO A 24 9.53 -12.63 9.90
CA PRO A 24 9.95 -11.55 9.02
C PRO A 24 9.30 -11.75 7.65
N VAL A 25 8.65 -10.71 7.14
CA VAL A 25 8.03 -10.69 5.82
C VAL A 25 8.55 -9.48 5.04
N THR A 26 8.80 -9.69 3.75
CA THR A 26 9.06 -8.59 2.82
C THR A 26 7.76 -8.24 2.09
N ILE A 27 7.28 -7.02 2.29
CA ILE A 27 6.16 -6.46 1.53
C ILE A 27 6.75 -5.66 0.38
N GLN A 28 6.37 -6.04 -0.84
CA GLN A 28 6.64 -5.25 -2.03
C GLN A 28 5.48 -4.31 -2.29
N ILE A 29 5.79 -3.02 -2.40
CA ILE A 29 4.84 -1.96 -2.69
C ILE A 29 5.24 -1.34 -4.01
N THR A 30 4.29 -1.24 -4.93
CA THR A 30 4.54 -0.76 -6.29
C THR A 30 3.62 0.42 -6.59
N ASN A 31 4.19 1.56 -6.98
CA ASN A 31 3.46 2.68 -7.56
C ASN A 31 3.70 2.71 -9.07
N ALA A 32 2.66 2.43 -9.85
CA ALA A 32 2.71 2.51 -11.32
C ALA A 32 2.01 3.75 -11.90
N ASP A 33 1.49 4.63 -11.04
CA ASP A 33 0.95 5.94 -11.44
C ASP A 33 2.12 6.84 -11.91
N ASP A 34 1.98 7.49 -13.05
CA ASP A 34 3.01 8.31 -13.70
C ASP A 34 3.01 9.78 -13.28
N ASP A 35 1.98 10.25 -12.58
CA ASP A 35 1.84 11.64 -12.14
C ASP A 35 1.69 11.81 -10.62
N MET A 36 1.37 10.74 -9.88
CA MET A 36 1.05 10.82 -8.46
C MET A 36 2.03 10.10 -7.53
N THR A 37 2.39 10.77 -6.44
CA THR A 37 3.08 10.12 -5.30
C THR A 37 2.04 9.43 -4.42
N HIS A 38 2.30 8.19 -4.05
CA HIS A 38 1.51 7.47 -3.07
C HIS A 38 2.31 7.18 -1.81
N SER A 39 1.63 6.68 -0.79
CA SER A 39 2.28 6.18 0.41
C SER A 39 1.60 4.92 0.91
N PHE A 40 2.36 4.15 1.66
CA PHE A 40 1.90 3.01 2.42
C PHE A 40 2.30 3.24 3.87
N THR A 41 1.33 3.65 4.69
CA THR A 41 1.55 4.01 6.08
C THR A 41 0.73 3.09 6.97
N SER A 42 1.37 2.48 7.97
CA SER A 42 0.71 1.78 9.07
C SER A 42 1.43 2.11 10.37
N ALA A 43 0.90 3.06 11.14
CA ALA A 43 1.51 3.50 12.40
C ALA A 43 1.65 2.36 13.41
N ALA A 44 0.67 1.44 13.45
CA ALA A 44 0.67 0.32 14.37
C ALA A 44 1.73 -0.76 14.04
N LEU A 45 2.16 -0.82 12.77
CA LEU A 45 3.26 -1.68 12.32
C LEU A 45 4.58 -0.92 12.13
N GLY A 46 4.62 0.39 12.44
CA GLY A 46 5.82 1.22 12.31
C GLY A 46 6.26 1.46 10.87
N VAL A 47 5.33 1.44 9.91
CA VAL A 47 5.61 1.63 8.48
C VAL A 47 5.17 3.03 8.04
N ASP A 48 6.05 3.76 7.37
CA ASP A 48 5.76 5.06 6.73
C ASP A 48 6.59 5.18 5.45
N GLU A 49 6.05 4.64 4.35
CA GLU A 49 6.74 4.65 3.06
C GLU A 49 6.06 5.54 2.04
N LYS A 50 6.83 6.45 1.45
CA LYS A 50 6.43 7.21 0.26
C LYS A 50 6.98 6.55 -1.01
N LEU A 51 6.14 6.52 -2.05
CA LEU A 51 6.43 5.98 -3.37
C LEU A 51 6.22 7.08 -4.42
N PRO A 52 7.29 7.69 -4.94
CA PRO A 52 7.21 8.63 -6.07
C PRO A 52 6.48 8.05 -7.29
N PRO A 53 6.02 8.89 -8.22
CA PRO A 53 5.43 8.43 -9.47
C PRO A 53 6.40 7.57 -10.28
N ALA A 54 5.84 6.72 -11.12
CA ALA A 54 6.54 5.98 -12.15
C ALA A 54 7.31 6.93 -13.07
N LYS A 55 8.49 6.50 -13.51
CA LYS A 55 9.35 7.31 -14.39
C LYS A 55 9.59 6.57 -15.70
N ASN A 56 9.30 7.23 -16.82
CA ASN A 56 9.47 6.66 -18.17
C ASN A 56 8.77 5.29 -18.32
N GLY A 57 7.53 5.19 -17.81
CA GLY A 57 6.74 3.95 -17.82
C GLY A 57 7.23 2.85 -16.87
N LYS A 58 8.24 3.13 -16.02
CA LYS A 58 8.76 2.19 -15.02
C LYS A 58 8.15 2.49 -13.65
N PRO A 59 7.42 1.56 -13.03
CA PRO A 59 6.88 1.74 -11.69
C PRO A 59 7.96 1.97 -10.64
N THR A 60 7.65 2.77 -9.64
CA THR A 60 8.44 2.83 -8.40
C THR A 60 8.13 1.60 -7.57
N VAL A 61 9.16 0.85 -7.18
CA VAL A 61 9.03 -0.33 -6.32
C VAL A 61 9.80 -0.10 -5.03
N LYS A 62 9.15 -0.36 -3.89
CA LYS A 62 9.78 -0.40 -2.57
C LYS A 62 9.54 -1.76 -1.93
N ASN A 63 10.59 -2.31 -1.32
CA ASN A 63 10.50 -3.51 -0.50
C ASN A 63 10.74 -3.10 0.95
N ILE A 64 9.77 -3.39 1.82
CA ILE A 64 9.92 -3.19 3.27
C ILE A 64 9.95 -4.54 3.97
N SER A 65 10.84 -4.69 4.95
CA SER A 65 10.85 -5.85 5.82
C SER A 65 10.20 -5.49 7.14
N ILE A 66 9.16 -6.23 7.52
CA ILE A 66 8.51 -6.09 8.82
C ILE A 66 8.47 -7.43 9.53
N THR A 67 8.55 -7.40 10.86
CA THR A 67 8.36 -8.58 11.72
C THR A 67 7.24 -8.24 12.70
N PRO A 68 5.98 -8.57 12.38
CA PRO A 68 4.85 -8.23 13.24
C PRO A 68 4.99 -8.91 14.61
N SER A 69 5.02 -8.13 15.69
CA SER A 69 5.20 -8.67 17.05
C SER A 69 3.89 -8.94 17.79
N LYS A 70 2.75 -8.53 17.22
CA LYS A 70 1.42 -8.66 17.82
C LYS A 70 0.42 -9.18 16.81
N VAL A 71 -0.43 -10.13 17.24
CA VAL A 71 -1.61 -10.55 16.48
C VAL A 71 -2.69 -9.47 16.54
N GLY A 72 -3.50 -9.36 15.49
CA GLY A 72 -4.58 -8.38 15.40
C GLY A 72 -4.81 -7.87 13.99
N GLU A 73 -5.74 -6.94 13.86
CA GLU A 73 -5.99 -6.19 12.63
C GLU A 73 -5.34 -4.81 12.73
N PHE A 74 -4.60 -4.44 11.69
CA PHE A 74 -3.90 -3.17 11.62
C PHE A 74 -4.27 -2.47 10.33
N ASP A 75 -4.70 -1.22 10.43
CA ASP A 75 -4.98 -0.44 9.24
C ASP A 75 -3.68 0.03 8.57
N TRP A 76 -3.74 0.11 7.25
CA TRP A 76 -2.82 0.90 6.46
C TRP A 76 -3.60 1.89 5.60
N LEU A 77 -2.98 3.04 5.32
CA LEU A 77 -3.51 4.04 4.42
C LEU A 77 -2.42 4.77 3.65
N CYS A 78 -2.79 5.31 2.49
CA CYS A 78 -2.07 6.41 1.86
C CYS A 78 -2.38 7.69 2.62
N THR A 79 -1.34 8.41 3.06
CA THR A 79 -1.42 9.69 3.77
C THR A 79 -1.17 10.90 2.85
N VAL A 80 -0.70 10.65 1.62
CA VAL A 80 -0.54 11.69 0.60
C VAL A 80 -1.91 12.01 0.00
N PRO A 81 -2.28 13.31 -0.15
CA PRO A 81 -3.50 13.69 -0.85
C PRO A 81 -3.38 13.33 -2.33
N CYS A 82 -3.93 12.17 -2.70
CA CYS A 82 -4.10 11.72 -4.09
C CYS A 82 -5.60 11.75 -4.47
N ASP A 83 -5.98 11.05 -5.54
CA ASP A 83 -7.35 11.03 -6.07
C ASP A 83 -8.43 10.90 -4.95
N PRO A 84 -9.37 11.86 -4.83
CA PRO A 84 -10.35 11.86 -3.74
C PRO A 84 -11.22 10.61 -3.67
N TYR A 85 -11.55 10.01 -4.82
CA TYR A 85 -12.38 8.80 -4.88
C TYR A 85 -11.58 7.56 -4.40
N ALA A 86 -10.32 7.45 -4.82
CA ALA A 86 -9.37 6.44 -4.37
C ALA A 86 -9.15 6.50 -2.85
N MET A 87 -9.04 7.71 -2.31
CA MET A 87 -8.86 7.97 -0.88
C MET A 87 -10.11 7.65 -0.05
N ALA A 88 -11.31 7.95 -0.57
CA ALA A 88 -12.57 7.71 0.11
C ALA A 88 -13.01 6.22 0.11
N THR A 89 -12.53 5.42 -0.84
CA THR A 89 -13.00 4.04 -1.03
C THR A 89 -12.11 3.04 -0.28
N LYS A 90 -12.74 2.21 0.57
CA LYS A 90 -12.05 1.10 1.26
C LYS A 90 -11.56 0.08 0.21
N GLY A 91 -10.29 -0.34 0.32
CA GLY A 91 -9.70 -1.32 -0.58
C GLY A 91 -8.91 -0.71 -1.75
N MET A 92 -8.78 0.62 -1.81
CA MET A 92 -7.96 1.30 -2.81
C MET A 92 -6.72 1.94 -2.17
N MET A 93 -6.88 3.07 -1.49
CA MET A 93 -5.77 3.77 -0.82
C MET A 93 -5.75 3.52 0.69
N ARG A 94 -6.47 2.50 1.13
CA ARG A 94 -6.54 2.05 2.53
C ARG A 94 -7.00 0.60 2.60
N GLY A 95 -6.57 -0.10 3.64
CA GLY A 95 -7.04 -1.44 3.92
C GLY A 95 -6.49 -1.99 5.22
N THR A 96 -6.66 -3.29 5.42
CA THR A 96 -6.41 -3.96 6.70
C THR A 96 -5.39 -5.08 6.56
N ILE A 97 -4.42 -5.09 7.46
CA ILE A 97 -3.38 -6.11 7.60
C ILE A 97 -3.77 -6.99 8.78
N THR A 98 -4.06 -8.26 8.53
CA THR A 98 -4.44 -9.20 9.57
C THR A 98 -3.23 -10.03 10.00
N VAL A 99 -2.74 -9.82 11.21
CA VAL A 99 -1.65 -10.62 11.78
C VAL A 99 -2.24 -11.77 12.58
N THR A 100 -1.93 -13.00 12.15
CA THR A 100 -2.38 -14.24 12.76
C THR A 100 -1.23 -14.99 13.41
N LYS A 101 -1.54 -15.99 14.23
CA LYS A 101 -0.55 -16.96 14.73
C LYS A 101 -0.01 -17.83 13.61
#